data_AF-A0A8T2PJK1-F1
#
_entry.id   AF-A0A8T2PJK1-F1
#
_cell.length_a   1.000
_cell.length_b   1.000
_cell.length_c   1.000
_cell.angle_alpha   90.00
_cell.angle_beta   90.00
_cell.angle_gamma   90.00
#
_symmetry.space_group_name_H-M   'P 1'
#
loop_
_entity.id
_entity.type
_entity.pdbx_description
1 polymer ?
#
loop_
_entity_poly.entity_id
_entity_poly.type
_entity_poly.pdbx_seq_one_letter_code
_entity_poly.pdbx_strand_id
1 'polypeptide(L)'
;MLNMLYLLCVSVSVCVHACMCAPVYDVSGAASDRNCVVLSDIHIDIMDYIQPASCTDAEFRQMWAEFEWENKVTVNTNITDLNEYLQHILRSTNMKCLTPEKALSGFCGFMAANLYARSIFGEDALANVSIEKPVHLGPDAPVNGHIRIRAKSQGMALSLGDKINLSQKKSST
;
A
#
# COMPACT_ATOMS: atom_id res chain seq x y z
N MET A 1 -17.19 -8.86 21.37
CA MET A 1 -16.34 -8.02 20.50
C MET A 1 -15.01 -8.69 20.12
N LEU A 2 -14.28 -9.32 21.05
CA LEU A 2 -13.02 -10.03 20.70
C LEU A 2 -13.19 -11.22 19.74
N ASN A 3 -14.29 -12.00 19.86
CA ASN A 3 -14.53 -13.16 19.00
C ASN A 3 -14.91 -12.82 17.55
N MET A 4 -15.46 -11.63 17.29
CA MET A 4 -15.86 -11.22 15.94
C MET A 4 -14.66 -10.73 15.12
N LEU A 5 -13.69 -10.08 15.79
CA LEU A 5 -12.42 -9.70 15.19
C LEU A 5 -11.55 -10.94 14.90
N TYR A 6 -11.61 -11.96 15.77
CA TYR A 6 -10.91 -13.24 15.55
C TYR A 6 -11.50 -14.02 14.36
N LEU A 7 -12.84 -14.03 14.21
CA LEU A 7 -13.48 -14.66 13.04
C LEU A 7 -13.16 -13.92 11.74
N LEU A 8 -13.14 -12.57 11.76
CA LEU A 8 -12.69 -11.77 10.61
C LEU A 8 -11.22 -12.09 10.27
N CYS A 9 -10.35 -12.19 11.27
CA CYS A 9 -8.93 -12.47 11.09
C CYS A 9 -8.66 -13.90 10.57
N VAL A 10 -9.44 -14.89 11.00
CA VAL A 10 -9.36 -16.27 10.50
C VAL A 10 -9.91 -16.37 9.07
N SER A 11 -10.97 -15.63 8.73
CA SER A 11 -11.42 -15.52 7.34
C SER A 11 -10.37 -14.84 6.44
N VAL A 12 -9.66 -13.81 6.93
CA VAL A 12 -8.58 -13.15 6.18
C VAL A 12 -7.39 -14.09 5.93
N SER A 13 -7.05 -14.98 6.88
CA SER A 13 -6.00 -15.98 6.69
C SER A 13 -6.34 -17.06 5.64
N VAL A 14 -7.62 -17.25 5.30
CA VAL A 14 -8.07 -18.24 4.30
C VAL A 14 -8.35 -17.59 2.93
N CYS A 15 -8.50 -16.26 2.87
CA CYS A 15 -8.83 -15.55 1.62
C CYS A 15 -7.67 -15.40 0.62
N VAL A 16 -6.48 -15.95 0.89
CA VAL A 16 -5.34 -15.96 -0.06
C VAL A 16 -5.49 -17.05 -1.14
N HIS A 17 -6.53 -17.88 -1.07
CA HIS A 17 -6.92 -18.74 -2.19
C HIS A 17 -8.42 -18.59 -2.45
N ALA A 18 -8.74 -17.75 -3.45
CA ALA A 18 -10.02 -17.72 -4.17
C ALA A 18 -11.29 -17.90 -3.31
N CYS A 19 -11.82 -16.81 -2.75
CA CYS A 19 -13.21 -16.81 -2.30
C CYS A 19 -13.92 -15.55 -2.79
N MET A 20 -14.72 -15.72 -3.85
CA MET A 20 -15.95 -14.96 -3.98
C MET A 20 -16.81 -15.27 -2.75
N CYS A 21 -16.69 -14.47 -1.70
CA CYS A 21 -17.56 -14.57 -0.54
C CYS A 21 -18.93 -13.96 -0.89
N ALA A 22 -19.79 -14.76 -1.54
CA ALA A 22 -21.23 -14.52 -1.46
C ALA A 22 -21.70 -15.01 -0.08
N PRO A 23 -22.35 -14.17 0.75
CA PRO A 23 -22.93 -14.63 2.00
C PRO A 23 -24.07 -15.60 1.65
N VAL A 24 -23.91 -16.87 1.99
CA VAL A 24 -25.00 -17.85 1.93
C VAL A 24 -25.85 -17.65 3.17
N TYR A 25 -27.01 -17.03 2.99
CA TYR A 25 -28.06 -17.02 3.99
C TYR A 25 -28.98 -18.22 3.73
N ASP A 26 -29.19 -19.05 4.74
CA ASP A 26 -30.18 -20.12 4.67
C ASP A 26 -31.56 -19.52 4.97
N VAL A 27 -32.39 -19.37 3.94
CA VAL A 27 -33.81 -19.07 4.12
C VAL A 27 -34.54 -20.39 4.27
N SER A 28 -35.07 -20.64 5.46
CA SER A 28 -36.01 -21.74 5.69
C SER A 28 -37.34 -21.44 4.98
N GLY A 29 -37.42 -21.74 3.69
CA GLY A 29 -38.62 -21.52 2.89
C GLY A 29 -38.44 -21.89 1.42
N ALA A 30 -38.79 -23.14 1.09
CA ALA A 30 -39.15 -23.68 -0.23
C ALA A 30 -38.20 -23.43 -1.43
N ALA A 31 -37.73 -24.55 -2.00
CA ALA A 31 -36.99 -24.71 -3.26
C ALA A 31 -35.55 -24.16 -3.27
N SER A 32 -34.63 -25.05 -3.64
CA SER A 32 -33.19 -24.86 -3.66
C SER A 32 -32.75 -23.94 -4.80
N ASP A 33 -32.96 -22.63 -4.63
CA ASP A 33 -32.31 -21.62 -5.48
C ASP A 33 -31.05 -21.11 -4.77
N ARG A 34 -29.88 -21.41 -5.35
CA ARG A 34 -28.60 -20.84 -4.92
C ARG A 34 -28.62 -19.35 -5.22
N ASN A 35 -29.09 -18.56 -4.27
CA ASN A 35 -29.23 -17.12 -4.44
C ASN A 35 -27.88 -16.45 -4.11
N CYS A 36 -27.07 -16.21 -5.14
CA CYS A 36 -25.83 -15.45 -4.99
C CYS A 36 -26.16 -13.96 -4.85
N VAL A 37 -25.95 -13.40 -3.65
CA VAL A 37 -26.04 -11.96 -3.44
C VAL A 37 -24.67 -11.35 -3.77
N VAL A 38 -24.64 -10.50 -4.81
CA VAL A 38 -23.48 -9.66 -5.11
C VAL A 38 -23.41 -8.59 -4.02
N LEU A 39 -22.43 -8.73 -3.13
CA LEU A 39 -22.11 -7.69 -2.15
C LEU A 39 -21.33 -6.56 -2.83
N SER A 40 -21.53 -5.33 -2.35
CA SER A 40 -20.65 -4.21 -2.68
C SER A 40 -19.23 -4.48 -2.17
N ASP A 41 -18.24 -3.93 -2.85
CA ASP A 41 -16.84 -4.03 -2.45
C ASP A 41 -16.64 -3.51 -1.02
N ILE A 42 -16.06 -4.35 -0.17
CA ILE A 42 -15.68 -3.96 1.20
C ILE A 42 -14.29 -3.35 1.12
N HIS A 43 -14.21 -2.03 1.28
CA HIS A 43 -12.94 -1.33 1.41
C HIS A 43 -12.48 -1.40 2.88
N ILE A 44 -11.46 -2.20 3.15
CA ILE A 44 -10.79 -2.21 4.46
C ILE A 44 -9.69 -1.15 4.40
N ASP A 45 -9.83 -0.06 5.18
CA ASP A 45 -8.73 0.91 5.33
C ASP A 45 -7.62 0.24 6.16
N ILE A 46 -6.56 -0.16 5.48
CA ILE A 46 -5.46 -0.92 6.07
C ILE A 46 -4.58 -0.07 7.00
N MET A 47 -4.75 1.26 6.96
CA MET A 47 -3.87 2.21 7.64
C MET A 47 -3.85 2.08 9.16
N ASP A 48 -4.96 1.66 9.77
CA ASP A 48 -5.04 1.44 11.22
C ASP A 48 -4.19 0.25 11.68
N TYR A 49 -3.83 -0.65 10.76
CA TYR A 49 -3.08 -1.85 11.05
C TYR A 49 -1.60 -1.73 10.72
N ILE A 50 -1.17 -0.66 10.03
CA ILE A 50 0.20 -0.46 9.56
C ILE A 50 0.98 0.41 10.55
N GLN A 51 2.12 -0.10 11.00
CA GLN A 51 3.03 0.60 11.89
C GLN A 51 4.41 0.80 11.23
N PRO A 52 5.03 1.98 11.42
CA PRO A 52 6.37 2.23 10.91
C PRO A 52 7.38 1.28 11.58
N ALA A 53 8.20 0.60 10.77
CA ALA A 53 9.20 -0.35 11.25
C ALA A 53 10.56 -0.04 10.62
N SER A 54 11.65 -0.55 11.21
CA SER A 54 13.00 -0.45 10.64
C SER A 54 13.65 -1.81 10.51
N CYS A 55 14.42 -1.98 9.44
CA CYS A 55 15.29 -3.12 9.20
C CYS A 55 16.61 -2.63 8.59
N THR A 56 17.60 -3.49 8.54
CA THR A 56 18.87 -3.26 7.86
C THR A 56 18.69 -3.30 6.32
N ASP A 57 19.64 -2.73 5.58
CA ASP A 57 19.64 -2.80 4.11
C ASP A 57 19.70 -4.25 3.60
N ALA A 58 20.43 -5.13 4.30
CA ALA A 58 20.51 -6.55 3.97
C ALA A 58 19.15 -7.25 4.13
N GLU A 59 18.47 -7.04 5.25
CA GLU A 59 17.12 -7.57 5.49
C GLU A 59 16.12 -7.03 4.47
N PHE A 60 16.18 -5.73 4.15
CA PHE A 60 15.32 -5.12 3.14
C PHE A 60 15.50 -5.82 1.79
N ARG A 61 16.75 -6.02 1.34
CA ARG A 61 17.04 -6.69 0.06
C ARG A 61 16.60 -8.14 0.05
N GLN A 62 16.79 -8.86 1.15
CA GLN A 62 16.35 -10.24 1.30
C GLN A 62 14.82 -10.31 1.18
N MET A 63 14.09 -9.57 2.01
CA MET A 63 12.63 -9.55 1.98
C MET A 63 12.11 -9.07 0.61
N TRP A 64 12.75 -8.06 0.01
CA TRP A 64 12.38 -7.57 -1.31
C TRP A 64 12.50 -8.64 -2.39
N ALA A 65 13.52 -9.50 -2.32
CA ALA A 65 13.69 -10.62 -3.23
C ALA A 65 12.74 -11.79 -2.94
N GLU A 66 12.37 -11.99 -1.67
CA GLU A 66 11.49 -13.07 -1.21
C GLU A 66 10.00 -12.81 -1.50
N PHE A 67 9.57 -11.55 -1.46
CA PHE A 67 8.16 -11.21 -1.61
C PHE A 67 7.69 -11.43 -3.06
N GLU A 68 6.68 -12.30 -3.19
CA GLU A 68 6.05 -12.66 -4.46
C GLU A 68 5.13 -11.56 -4.99
N TRP A 69 4.36 -10.93 -4.10
CA TRP A 69 3.33 -9.98 -4.50
C TRP A 69 3.92 -8.58 -4.68
N GLU A 70 3.80 -8.05 -5.89
CA GLU A 70 4.18 -6.69 -6.25
C GLU A 70 2.98 -5.92 -6.78
N ASN A 71 2.83 -4.66 -6.34
CA ASN A 71 1.95 -3.69 -6.95
C ASN A 71 2.75 -2.46 -7.37
N LYS A 72 2.59 -2.01 -8.61
CA LYS A 72 3.29 -0.84 -9.15
C LYS A 72 2.29 0.29 -9.36
N VAL A 73 2.50 1.37 -8.62
CA VAL A 73 1.69 2.57 -8.67
C VAL A 73 2.43 3.66 -9.44
N THR A 74 1.81 4.22 -10.48
CA THR A 74 2.33 5.40 -11.19
C THR A 74 2.04 6.66 -10.38
N VAL A 75 3.01 7.58 -10.32
CA VAL A 75 2.85 8.87 -9.63
C VAL A 75 2.14 9.88 -10.53
N ASN A 76 1.01 10.37 -10.05
CA ASN A 76 0.17 11.41 -10.63
C ASN A 76 -0.23 12.40 -9.52
N THR A 77 0.61 13.42 -9.35
CA THR A 77 0.48 14.42 -8.29
C THR A 77 0.46 15.84 -8.84
N ASN A 78 0.03 16.79 -8.02
CA ASN A 78 0.19 18.22 -8.22
C ASN A 78 1.40 18.79 -7.46
N ILE A 79 2.15 17.96 -6.73
CA ILE A 79 3.33 18.35 -5.95
C ILE A 79 4.53 18.48 -6.89
N THR A 80 5.32 19.55 -6.74
CA THR A 80 6.44 19.90 -7.64
C THR A 80 7.83 19.67 -7.01
N ASP A 81 7.88 19.44 -5.70
CA ASP A 81 9.10 19.14 -4.95
C ASP A 81 9.19 17.65 -4.57
N LEU A 82 10.36 17.05 -4.77
CA LEU A 82 10.58 15.62 -4.54
C LEU A 82 10.49 15.26 -3.05
N ASN A 83 11.06 16.11 -2.18
CA ASN A 83 11.03 15.87 -0.73
C ASN A 83 9.62 16.07 -0.18
N GLU A 84 8.91 17.10 -0.65
CA GLU A 84 7.51 17.32 -0.27
C GLU A 84 6.64 16.11 -0.66
N TYR A 85 6.82 15.57 -1.87
CA TYR A 85 6.07 14.39 -2.31
C TYR A 85 6.41 13.15 -1.45
N LEU A 86 7.69 12.91 -1.16
CA LEU A 86 8.10 11.81 -0.30
C LEU A 86 7.48 11.93 1.11
N GLN A 87 7.54 13.12 1.71
CA GLN A 87 6.96 13.37 3.03
C GLN A 87 5.43 13.23 3.05
N HIS A 88 4.78 13.59 1.95
CA HIS A 88 3.34 13.39 1.75
C HIS A 88 2.96 11.91 1.72
N ILE A 89 3.74 11.09 1.00
CA ILE A 89 3.55 9.63 0.98
C ILE A 89 3.81 9.01 2.35
N LEU A 90 4.91 9.37 3.03
CA LEU A 90 5.22 8.86 4.36
C LEU A 90 4.08 9.10 5.37
N ARG A 91 3.50 10.30 5.34
CA ARG A 91 2.33 10.63 6.19
C ARG A 91 1.09 9.86 5.81
N SER A 92 0.86 9.63 4.52
CA SER A 92 -0.33 8.94 4.03
C SER A 92 -0.29 7.43 4.25
N THR A 93 0.91 6.83 4.25
CA THR A 93 1.11 5.38 4.35
C THR A 93 1.66 4.91 5.70
N ASN A 94 1.95 5.83 6.62
CA ASN A 94 2.53 5.52 7.93
C ASN A 94 3.77 4.60 7.87
N MET A 95 4.52 4.64 6.77
CA MET A 95 5.74 3.86 6.58
C MET A 95 6.95 4.64 7.06
N LYS A 96 8.01 3.92 7.43
CA LYS A 96 9.30 4.52 7.78
C LYS A 96 10.20 4.58 6.56
N CYS A 97 10.82 5.73 6.30
CA CYS A 97 11.90 5.84 5.33
C CYS A 97 13.18 5.20 5.89
N LEU A 98 13.76 4.26 5.16
CA LEU A 98 15.03 3.61 5.50
C LEU A 98 16.22 4.27 4.79
N THR A 99 15.97 5.00 3.70
CA THR A 99 17.03 5.72 2.99
C THR A 99 17.51 6.91 3.84
N PRO A 100 18.82 7.05 4.12
CA PRO A 100 19.34 8.14 4.93
C PRO A 100 19.16 9.49 4.23
N GLU A 101 18.89 10.55 4.99
CA GLU A 101 18.65 11.90 4.46
C GLU A 101 19.79 12.39 3.55
N LYS A 102 21.04 12.03 3.85
CA LYS A 102 22.20 12.37 3.01
C LYS A 102 22.10 11.83 1.57
N ALA A 103 21.45 10.69 1.38
CA ALA A 103 21.22 10.09 0.07
C ALA A 103 19.97 10.66 -0.63
N LEU A 104 19.07 11.30 0.12
CA LEU A 104 17.91 12.03 -0.39
C LEU A 104 18.24 13.50 -0.70
N SER A 105 19.26 14.05 -0.03
CA SER A 105 19.74 15.41 -0.23
C SER A 105 20.68 15.47 -1.44
N GLY A 106 20.27 16.17 -2.48
CA GLY A 106 21.08 16.40 -3.67
C GLY A 106 20.36 17.26 -4.69
N PHE A 107 21.12 17.87 -5.60
CA PHE A 107 20.58 18.65 -6.73
C PHE A 107 20.24 17.77 -7.94
N CYS A 108 20.14 16.44 -7.77
CA CYS A 108 19.70 15.56 -8.84
C CYS A 108 18.18 15.64 -8.98
N GLY A 109 17.69 15.81 -10.21
CA GLY A 109 16.26 15.81 -10.53
C GLY A 109 15.58 14.45 -10.35
N PHE A 110 16.19 13.51 -9.62
CA PHE A 110 15.70 12.16 -9.37
C PHE A 110 15.92 11.81 -7.89
N MET A 111 15.02 11.04 -7.30
CA MET A 111 15.10 10.55 -5.94
C MET A 111 14.60 9.10 -5.88
N ALA A 112 15.33 8.26 -5.16
CA ALA A 112 14.92 6.91 -4.80
C ALA A 112 14.92 6.72 -3.28
N ALA A 113 13.83 6.21 -2.74
CA ALA A 113 13.68 5.96 -1.30
C ALA A 113 13.09 4.57 -1.02
N ASN A 114 13.68 3.85 -0.07
CA ASN A 114 13.15 2.60 0.45
C ASN A 114 12.33 2.88 1.69
N LEU A 115 11.09 2.39 1.71
CA LEU A 115 10.14 2.52 2.81
C LEU A 115 9.81 1.14 3.37
N TYR A 116 9.57 1.08 4.67
CA TYR A 116 9.23 -0.16 5.35
C TYR A 116 8.21 0.07 6.47
N ALA A 117 7.28 -0.86 6.57
CA ALA A 117 6.32 -0.94 7.65
C ALA A 117 5.97 -2.40 7.97
N ARG A 118 5.39 -2.60 9.14
CA ARG A 118 4.91 -3.90 9.60
C ARG A 118 3.46 -3.76 10.07
N SER A 119 2.63 -4.75 9.75
CA SER A 119 1.27 -4.79 10.26
C SER A 119 1.25 -5.21 11.74
N ILE A 120 0.17 -4.90 12.47
CA ILE A 120 -0.04 -5.40 13.83
C ILE A 120 -0.10 -6.94 13.92
N PHE A 121 -0.34 -7.62 12.79
CA PHE A 121 -0.32 -9.08 12.67
C PHE A 121 1.07 -9.63 12.34
N GLY A 122 2.08 -8.76 12.27
CA GLY A 122 3.47 -9.13 12.00
C GLY A 122 3.81 -9.28 10.52
N GLU A 123 2.91 -8.91 9.60
CA GLU A 123 3.18 -8.95 8.15
C GLU A 123 4.05 -7.77 7.72
N ASP A 124 5.08 -8.06 6.94
CA ASP A 124 6.04 -7.07 6.45
C ASP A 124 5.60 -6.49 5.10
N ALA A 125 5.72 -5.17 4.96
CA ALA A 125 5.41 -4.43 3.74
C ALA A 125 6.53 -3.46 3.37
N LEU A 126 6.99 -3.54 2.14
CA LEU A 126 8.09 -2.74 1.60
C LEU A 126 7.58 -1.86 0.47
N ALA A 127 8.17 -0.68 0.33
CA ALA A 127 7.97 0.11 -0.87
C ALA A 127 9.29 0.73 -1.34
N ASN A 128 9.46 0.81 -2.66
CA ASN A 128 10.51 1.59 -3.29
C ASN A 128 9.84 2.73 -4.06
N VAL A 129 10.13 3.96 -3.65
CA VAL A 129 9.69 5.19 -4.31
C VAL A 129 10.80 5.59 -5.27
N SER A 130 10.49 5.73 -6.55
CA SER A 130 11.42 6.21 -7.59
C SER A 130 10.75 7.33 -8.36
N ILE A 131 11.18 8.57 -8.09
CA ILE A 131 10.53 9.79 -8.57
C ILE A 131 11.53 10.78 -9.17
N GLU A 132 11.06 11.62 -10.09
CA GLU A 132 11.86 12.62 -10.77
C GLU A 132 11.08 13.91 -11.01
N LYS A 133 11.82 15.01 -11.12
CA LYS A 133 11.30 16.30 -11.56
C LYS A 133 11.55 16.43 -13.07
N PRO A 134 10.49 16.46 -13.91
CA PRO A 134 10.65 16.56 -15.35
C PRO A 134 11.08 17.97 -15.76
N VAL A 135 12.39 18.24 -15.69
CA VAL A 135 12.99 19.56 -15.94
C VAL A 135 12.62 20.13 -17.32
N HIS A 136 12.39 19.25 -18.30
CA HIS A 136 12.03 19.63 -19.68
C HIS A 136 10.63 20.25 -19.81
N LEU A 137 9.74 20.07 -18.84
CA LEU A 137 8.37 20.61 -18.85
C LEU A 137 8.25 21.96 -18.13
N GLY A 138 9.34 22.48 -17.57
CA GLY A 138 9.38 23.74 -16.83
C GLY A 138 9.51 23.57 -15.31
N PRO A 139 9.75 24.66 -14.57
CA PRO A 139 10.02 24.63 -13.13
C PRO A 139 8.82 24.21 -12.27
N ASP A 140 7.61 24.45 -12.78
CA ASP A 140 6.32 24.17 -12.12
C ASP A 140 5.76 22.80 -12.48
N ALA A 141 6.49 22.00 -13.26
CA ALA A 141 6.04 20.67 -13.62
C ALA A 141 5.98 19.76 -12.38
N PRO A 142 4.89 18.99 -12.21
CA PRO A 142 4.75 18.10 -11.08
C PRO A 142 5.73 16.93 -11.14
N VAL A 143 6.00 16.34 -9.98
CA VAL A 143 6.81 15.14 -9.84
C VAL A 143 6.20 13.98 -10.62
N ASN A 144 7.03 13.21 -11.32
CA ASN A 144 6.66 11.98 -12.01
C ASN A 144 7.45 10.80 -11.42
N GLY A 145 7.01 9.57 -11.67
CA GLY A 145 7.71 8.37 -11.25
C GLY A 145 6.78 7.22 -10.95
N HIS A 146 7.26 6.31 -10.12
CA HIS A 146 6.51 5.14 -9.70
C HIS A 146 6.88 4.71 -8.28
N ILE A 147 5.93 4.07 -7.62
CA ILE A 147 6.11 3.45 -6.31
C ILE A 147 5.85 1.96 -6.50
N ARG A 148 6.86 1.13 -6.18
CA ARG A 148 6.74 -0.33 -6.20
C ARG A 148 6.52 -0.79 -4.79
N ILE A 149 5.44 -1.51 -4.55
CA ILE A 149 5.06 -2.02 -3.24
C ILE A 149 5.21 -3.53 -3.30
N ARG A 150 5.90 -4.10 -2.33
CA ARG A 150 6.01 -5.55 -2.17
C ARG A 150 5.56 -5.95 -0.78
N ALA A 151 4.81 -7.03 -0.69
CA ALA A 151 4.35 -7.57 0.59
C ALA A 151 4.24 -9.09 0.54
N LYS A 152 4.13 -9.71 1.72
CA LYS A 152 3.95 -11.15 1.85
C LYS A 152 2.60 -11.64 1.29
N SER A 153 1.56 -10.82 1.39
CA SER A 153 0.20 -11.16 0.93
C SER A 153 -0.27 -10.20 -0.17
N GLN A 154 -1.04 -10.73 -1.11
CA GLN A 154 -1.61 -9.94 -2.22
C GLN A 154 -2.47 -8.79 -1.71
N GLY A 155 -3.33 -9.06 -0.73
CA GLY A 155 -4.23 -8.06 -0.14
C GLY A 155 -3.48 -6.86 0.43
N MET A 156 -2.34 -7.09 1.07
CA MET A 156 -1.48 -6.02 1.61
C MET A 156 -0.89 -5.14 0.49
N ALA A 157 -0.33 -5.76 -0.56
CA ALA A 157 0.28 -5.04 -1.68
C ALA A 157 -0.76 -4.22 -2.48
N LEU A 158 -1.97 -4.77 -2.68
CA LEU A 158 -3.06 -4.07 -3.36
C LEU A 158 -3.59 -2.91 -2.50
N SER A 159 -3.92 -3.17 -1.23
CA SER A 159 -4.52 -2.16 -0.34
C SER A 159 -3.61 -0.95 -0.10
N LEU A 160 -2.31 -1.18 0.07
CA LEU A 160 -1.33 -0.07 0.17
C LEU A 160 -1.25 0.71 -1.14
N GLY A 161 -1.32 0.05 -2.29
CA GLY A 161 -1.31 0.72 -3.59
C GLY A 161 -2.56 1.56 -3.83
N ASP A 162 -3.73 1.05 -3.45
CA ASP A 162 -5.00 1.78 -3.53
C ASP A 162 -4.97 3.00 -2.61
N LYS A 163 -4.45 2.86 -1.38
CA LYS A 163 -4.26 4.00 -0.48
C LYS A 163 -3.38 5.06 -1.10
N ILE A 164 -2.23 4.67 -1.65
CA ILE A 164 -1.32 5.59 -2.32
C ILE A 164 -2.04 6.28 -3.48
N ASN A 165 -2.73 5.55 -4.36
CA ASN A 165 -3.51 6.10 -5.48
C ASN A 165 -4.52 7.17 -5.04
N LEU A 166 -5.24 6.92 -3.94
CA LEU A 166 -6.20 7.88 -3.38
C LEU A 166 -5.51 9.11 -2.78
N SER A 167 -4.30 8.95 -2.24
CA SER A 167 -3.57 10.01 -1.53
C SER A 167 -2.47 10.68 -2.34
N GLN A 168 -2.35 10.51 -3.66
CA GLN A 168 -1.20 11.06 -4.41
C GLN A 168 -1.22 12.58 -4.55
N LYS A 169 -2.40 13.20 -4.48
CA LYS A 169 -2.60 14.64 -4.68
C LYS A 169 -2.70 15.36 -3.34
N LYS A 170 -2.17 16.57 -3.27
CA LYS A 170 -2.41 17.47 -2.14
C LYS A 170 -3.88 17.90 -2.20
N SER A 171 -4.65 17.60 -1.16
CA SER A 171 -6.02 18.10 -1.03
C SER A 171 -5.98 19.62 -1.01
N SER A 172 -6.70 20.26 -1.94
CA SER A 172 -6.92 21.70 -1.90
C SER A 172 -7.85 22.00 -0.72
N THR A 173 -7.25 22.32 0.43
CA THR A 173 -7.97 22.95 1.55
C THR A 173 -8.13 24.44 1.29
#